data_AF-A0A970E5K0-F1
#
_entry.id   AF-A0A970E5K0-F1
#
_cell.length_a   1.000
_cell.length_b   1.000
_cell.length_c   1.000
_cell.angle_alpha   90.00
_cell.angle_beta   90.00
_cell.angle_gamma   90.00
#
_symmetry.space_group_name_H-M   'P 1'
#
loop_
_entity.id
_entity.type
_entity.pdbx_description
1 polymer ?
#
loop_
_entity_poly.entity_id
_entity_poly.type
_entity_poly.pdbx_seq_one_letter_code
_entity_poly.pdbx_strand_id
1 'polypeptide(L)'
;IICYGVLYYCKIEEIKKAISEIRRVLKAGGKGLVVVRSTEDYRFGKGTEIEKNTFIISEEDENKSAFHENNMSMHFFTDEELKDLFSVFSSVTIDKIIQTHNNGQFCDSNYIVLFEK
;
A
#
# COMPACT_ATOMS: atom_id res chain seq x y z
N ILE A 1 15.01 6.33 2.43
CA ILE A 1 13.78 6.97 1.87
C ILE A 1 12.60 6.45 2.67
N ILE A 2 11.64 7.31 3.00
CA ILE A 2 10.40 6.89 3.69
C ILE A 2 9.23 7.26 2.77
N CYS A 3 8.39 6.28 2.45
CA CYS A 3 7.16 6.44 1.70
C CYS A 3 6.03 5.76 2.48
N TYR A 4 5.29 6.54 3.26
CA TYR A 4 4.34 6.03 4.23
C TYR A 4 2.96 6.57 3.90
N GLY A 5 1.97 5.71 3.72
CA GLY A 5 0.58 6.17 3.63
C GLY A 5 0.20 6.84 2.32
N VAL A 6 1.03 6.74 1.27
CA VAL A 6 0.82 7.51 0.02
C VAL A 6 0.96 6.71 -1.27
N LEU A 7 1.86 5.71 -1.32
CA LEU A 7 2.13 4.96 -2.56
C LEU A 7 0.90 4.24 -3.10
N TYR A 8 0.02 3.77 -2.20
CA TYR A 8 -1.18 3.03 -2.56
C TYR A 8 -2.29 3.89 -3.17
N TYR A 9 -2.17 5.22 -3.23
CA TYR A 9 -3.16 6.03 -3.96
C TYR A 9 -2.91 6.09 -5.48
N CYS A 10 -1.81 5.49 -5.93
CA CYS A 10 -1.40 5.43 -7.33
C CYS A 10 -1.90 4.15 -8.02
N LYS A 11 -1.98 4.17 -9.34
CA LYS A 11 -2.20 2.96 -10.15
C LYS A 11 -0.93 2.13 -10.28
N ILE A 12 -1.06 0.86 -10.68
CA ILE A 12 0.08 -0.08 -10.70
C ILE A 12 1.27 0.42 -11.54
N GLU A 13 1.02 1.07 -12.68
CA GLU A 13 2.10 1.61 -13.53
C GLU A 13 2.80 2.82 -12.91
N GLU A 14 2.09 3.61 -12.12
CA GLU A 14 2.66 4.74 -11.37
C GLU A 14 3.45 4.24 -10.16
N ILE A 15 2.96 3.19 -9.48
CA ILE A 15 3.66 2.51 -8.38
C ILE A 15 5.02 1.98 -8.86
N LYS A 16 5.07 1.28 -10.00
CA LYS A 16 6.33 0.78 -10.59
C LYS A 16 7.32 1.91 -10.87
N LYS A 17 6.85 3.02 -11.44
CA LYS A 17 7.68 4.22 -11.69
C LYS A 17 8.21 4.82 -10.39
N ALA A 18 7.37 4.94 -9.36
CA ALA A 18 7.77 5.44 -8.06
C ALA A 18 8.85 4.56 -7.41
N ILE A 19 8.71 3.23 -7.48
CA ILE A 19 9.71 2.28 -6.96
C ILE A 19 11.03 2.40 -7.73
N SER A 20 10.97 2.55 -9.06
CA SER A 20 12.16 2.81 -9.88
C SER A 20 12.87 4.10 -9.46
N GLU A 21 12.13 5.18 -9.20
CA GLU A 21 12.69 6.45 -8.74
C GLU A 21 13.28 6.36 -7.33
N ILE A 22 12.62 5.65 -6.42
CA ILE A 22 13.15 5.33 -5.08
C ILE A 22 14.50 4.63 -5.23
N ARG A 23 14.58 3.58 -6.06
CA ARG A 23 15.83 2.87 -6.32
C ARG A 23 16.90 3.78 -6.93
N ARG A 24 16.53 4.63 -7.89
CA ARG A 24 17.46 5.54 -8.59
C ARG A 24 18.15 6.48 -7.60
N VAL A 25 17.39 7.11 -6.71
CA VAL A 25 17.91 8.15 -5.80
C VAL A 25 18.50 7.60 -4.50
N LEU A 26 18.17 6.37 -4.11
CA LEU A 26 18.80 5.73 -2.96
C LEU A 26 20.30 5.51 -3.24
N LYS A 27 21.15 5.77 -2.24
CA LYS A 27 22.59 5.48 -2.32
C LYS A 27 22.84 3.98 -2.14
N ALA A 28 23.97 3.46 -2.59
CA ALA A 28 24.37 2.07 -2.32
C ALA A 28 24.40 1.81 -0.80
N GLY A 29 23.81 0.70 -0.34
CA GLY A 29 23.63 0.39 1.09
C GLY A 29 22.62 1.31 1.81
N GLY A 30 21.96 2.21 1.08
CA GLY A 30 20.91 3.05 1.60
C GLY A 30 19.65 2.24 1.87
N LYS A 31 18.97 2.57 2.98
CA LYS A 31 17.75 1.87 3.42
C LYS A 31 16.48 2.64 3.09
N GLY A 32 15.41 1.90 2.86
CA GLY A 32 14.09 2.44 2.60
C GLY A 32 13.00 1.75 3.40
N LEU A 33 11.90 2.48 3.60
CA LEU A 33 10.67 2.03 4.23
C LEU A 33 9.51 2.45 3.34
N VAL A 34 8.66 1.48 2.97
CA VAL A 34 7.38 1.69 2.31
C VAL A 34 6.28 1.08 3.18
N VAL A 35 5.20 1.82 3.43
CA VAL A 35 4.02 1.31 4.14
C VAL A 35 2.80 1.43 3.26
N VAL A 36 2.18 0.30 2.93
CA VAL A 36 1.07 0.20 1.97
C VAL A 36 -0.05 -0.72 2.44
N ARG A 37 -1.24 -0.59 1.85
CA ARG A 37 -2.43 -1.36 2.23
C ARG A 37 -2.39 -2.76 1.64
N SER A 38 -2.78 -3.75 2.44
CA SER A 38 -2.90 -5.14 1.98
C SER A 38 -4.32 -5.42 1.50
N THR A 39 -4.52 -6.51 0.76
CA THR A 39 -5.86 -7.02 0.41
C THR A 39 -6.69 -7.51 1.61
N GLU A 40 -6.14 -7.52 2.84
CA GLU A 40 -6.88 -7.82 4.08
C GLU A 40 -7.47 -6.56 4.74
N ASP A 41 -7.18 -5.37 4.20
CA ASP A 41 -7.73 -4.10 4.71
C ASP A 41 -9.25 -4.05 4.47
N TYR A 42 -10.00 -3.49 5.43
CA TYR A 42 -11.47 -3.46 5.37
C TYR A 42 -12.05 -2.70 4.17
N ARG A 43 -11.23 -1.90 3.48
CA ARG A 43 -11.60 -1.17 2.26
C ARG A 43 -11.47 -2.02 1.00
N PHE A 44 -10.77 -3.16 1.03
CA PHE A 44 -10.58 -4.00 -0.14
C PHE A 44 -11.91 -4.53 -0.68
N GLY A 45 -12.10 -4.47 -2.01
CA GLY A 45 -13.33 -4.90 -2.65
C GLY A 45 -14.51 -3.94 -2.49
N LYS A 46 -14.33 -2.78 -1.86
CA LYS A 46 -15.37 -1.75 -1.73
C LYS A 46 -15.21 -0.65 -2.76
N GLY A 47 -16.33 -0.15 -3.26
CA GLY A 47 -16.36 0.83 -4.34
C GLY A 47 -16.22 0.19 -5.72
N THR A 48 -15.66 0.94 -6.66
CA THR A 48 -15.58 0.52 -8.07
C THR A 48 -14.18 0.08 -8.41
N GLU A 49 -14.00 -1.19 -8.80
CA GLU A 49 -12.72 -1.70 -9.31
C GLU A 49 -12.41 -1.10 -10.68
N ILE A 50 -11.21 -0.53 -10.84
CA ILE A 50 -10.77 0.14 -12.08
C ILE A 50 -9.55 -0.53 -12.73
N GLU A 51 -8.84 -1.37 -11.97
CA GLU A 51 -7.79 -2.29 -12.39
C GLU A 51 -7.66 -3.33 -11.26
N LYS A 52 -6.97 -4.46 -11.50
CA LYS A 52 -6.88 -5.55 -10.51
C LYS A 52 -6.40 -5.02 -9.16
N ASN A 53 -7.20 -5.27 -8.11
CA ASN A 53 -6.95 -4.83 -6.74
C ASN A 53 -6.87 -3.31 -6.53
N THR A 54 -7.31 -2.48 -7.48
CA THR A 54 -7.40 -1.02 -7.32
C THR A 54 -8.84 -0.55 -7.44
N PHE A 55 -9.28 0.21 -6.45
CA PHE A 55 -10.66 0.65 -6.33
C PHE A 55 -10.74 2.16 -6.19
N ILE A 56 -11.79 2.76 -6.74
CA ILE A 56 -12.23 4.08 -6.31
C ILE A 56 -13.03 3.91 -5.02
N ILE A 57 -12.54 4.49 -3.93
CA ILE A 57 -13.14 4.36 -2.60
C ILE A 57 -14.54 4.99 -2.59
N SER A 58 -15.47 4.25 -1.98
CA SER A 58 -16.86 4.65 -1.73
C SER A 58 -17.32 4.07 -0.39
N GLU A 59 -17.32 4.89 0.65
CA GLU A 59 -17.76 4.58 2.01
C GLU A 59 -18.86 5.56 2.42
N GLU A 60 -19.95 5.03 2.96
CA GLU A 60 -21.12 5.81 3.40
C GLU A 60 -21.08 6.13 4.90
N ASP A 61 -20.31 5.36 5.69
CA ASP A 61 -20.20 5.58 7.14
C ASP A 61 -19.19 6.68 7.47
N GLU A 62 -19.71 7.85 7.84
CA GLU A 62 -18.93 9.03 8.22
C GLU A 62 -17.96 8.80 9.39
N ASN A 63 -18.15 7.74 10.18
CA ASN A 63 -17.25 7.41 11.29
C ASN A 63 -16.03 6.58 10.84
N LYS A 64 -16.03 6.04 9.62
CA LYS A 64 -14.89 5.30 9.07
C LYS A 64 -13.98 6.25 8.31
N SER A 65 -12.67 6.10 8.50
CA SER A 65 -11.67 6.97 7.86
C SER A 65 -11.75 6.96 6.33
N ALA A 66 -12.16 5.84 5.72
CA ALA A 66 -12.42 5.73 4.28
C ALA A 66 -13.43 6.75 3.74
N PHE A 67 -14.36 7.25 4.57
CA PHE A 67 -15.31 8.28 4.14
C PHE A 67 -14.61 9.53 3.60
N HIS A 68 -13.49 9.91 4.22
CA HIS A 68 -12.66 11.05 3.78
C HIS A 68 -11.73 10.72 2.60
N GLU A 69 -11.70 9.47 2.16
CA GLU A 69 -10.94 9.00 1.00
C GLU A 69 -11.85 8.76 -0.21
N ASN A 70 -13.15 9.08 -0.10
CA ASN A 70 -14.12 8.92 -1.18
C ASN A 70 -13.65 9.59 -2.48
N ASN A 71 -13.85 8.89 -3.60
CA ASN A 71 -13.38 9.25 -4.95
C ASN A 71 -11.86 9.18 -5.17
N MET A 72 -11.06 8.79 -4.16
CA MET A 72 -9.64 8.51 -4.36
C MET A 72 -9.46 7.08 -4.88
N SER A 73 -8.46 6.89 -5.75
CA SER A 73 -7.98 5.56 -6.13
C SER A 73 -7.18 4.97 -4.97
N MET A 74 -7.36 3.68 -4.67
CA MET A 74 -6.53 2.96 -3.71
C MET A 74 -6.22 1.55 -4.24
N HIS A 75 -4.94 1.23 -4.31
CA HIS A 75 -4.42 -0.08 -4.67
C HIS A 75 -4.09 -0.90 -3.42
N PHE A 76 -4.54 -2.15 -3.38
CA PHE A 76 -4.33 -3.08 -2.29
C PHE A 76 -3.40 -4.20 -2.71
N PHE A 77 -2.27 -4.30 -2.02
CA PHE A 77 -1.18 -5.17 -2.42
C PHE A 77 -1.35 -6.60 -1.92
N THR A 78 -0.81 -7.57 -2.66
CA THR A 78 -0.58 -8.94 -2.15
C THR A 78 0.89 -9.15 -1.77
N ASP A 79 1.16 -10.22 -1.01
CA ASP A 79 2.53 -10.61 -0.66
C ASP A 79 3.39 -10.89 -1.91
N GLU A 80 2.83 -11.58 -2.92
CA GLU A 80 3.53 -11.91 -4.17
C GLU A 80 3.86 -10.67 -4.99
N GLU A 81 2.92 -9.73 -5.07
CA GLU A 81 3.10 -8.48 -5.81
C GLU A 81 4.20 -7.62 -5.18
N LEU A 82 4.24 -7.52 -3.85
CA LEU A 82 5.31 -6.78 -3.17
C LEU A 82 6.68 -7.45 -3.37
N LYS A 83 6.76 -8.78 -3.33
CA LYS A 83 8.01 -9.51 -3.60
C LYS A 83 8.52 -9.22 -5.02
N ASP A 84 7.63 -9.18 -6.01
CA ASP A 84 8.00 -8.87 -7.40
C ASP A 84 8.45 -7.41 -7.55
N LEU A 85 7.63 -6.46 -7.08
CA LEU A 85 7.90 -5.03 -7.20
C LEU A 85 9.21 -4.60 -6.51
N PHE A 86 9.53 -5.19 -5.36
CA PHE A 86 10.73 -4.86 -4.60
C PHE A 86 11.92 -5.79 -4.89
N SER A 87 11.81 -6.73 -5.84
CA SER A 87 12.91 -7.63 -6.26
C SER A 87 14.15 -6.91 -6.79
N VAL A 88 14.00 -5.63 -7.17
CA VAL A 88 15.10 -4.77 -7.65
C VAL A 88 16.06 -4.32 -6.54
N PHE A 89 15.77 -4.60 -5.27
CA PHE A 89 16.58 -4.24 -4.10
C PHE A 89 17.44 -5.42 -3.63
N SER A 90 18.58 -5.15 -2.99
CA SER A 90 19.54 -6.17 -2.56
C SER A 90 19.05 -6.98 -1.36
N SER A 91 18.18 -6.38 -0.54
CA SER A 91 17.50 -7.02 0.59
C SER A 91 16.10 -6.43 0.73
N VAL A 92 15.13 -7.29 1.06
CA VAL A 92 13.74 -6.91 1.30
C VAL A 92 13.20 -7.71 2.48
N THR A 93 12.50 -7.04 3.39
CA THR A 93 11.68 -7.65 4.46
C THR A 93 10.28 -7.10 4.35
N ILE A 94 9.28 -7.98 4.47
CA ILE A 94 7.86 -7.64 4.37
C ILE A 94 7.19 -8.13 5.65
N ASP A 95 6.72 -7.20 6.46
CA ASP A 95 5.96 -7.45 7.69
C ASP A 95 4.54 -6.85 7.56
N LYS A 96 3.67 -7.08 8.55
CA LYS A 96 2.32 -6.51 8.59
C LYS A 96 2.04 -5.76 9.88
N ILE A 97 1.25 -4.69 9.78
CA ILE A 97 0.56 -4.03 10.90
C ILE A 97 -0.93 -4.19 10.67
N ILE A 98 -1.61 -4.78 11.65
CA ILE A 98 -3.06 -4.89 11.68
C ILE A 98 -3.56 -4.05 12.85
N GLN A 99 -4.39 -3.07 12.56
CA GLN A 99 -5.08 -2.26 13.57
C GLN A 99 -6.57 -2.51 13.45
N THR A 100 -7.17 -3.03 14.52
CA THR A 100 -8.61 -3.25 14.58
C THR A 100 -9.35 -2.03 15.11
N HIS A 101 -10.61 -1.89 14.71
CA HIS A 101 -11.51 -0.83 15.11
C HIS A 101 -12.83 -1.43 15.59
N ASN A 102 -13.61 -0.64 16.34
CA ASN A 102 -14.94 -1.02 16.84
C ASN A 102 -14.96 -2.40 17.50
N ASN A 103 -14.04 -2.63 18.45
CA ASN A 103 -13.89 -3.91 19.14
C ASN A 103 -13.68 -5.12 18.19
N GLY A 104 -12.89 -4.92 17.12
CA GLY A 104 -12.53 -5.99 16.20
C GLY A 104 -13.46 -6.18 15.00
N GLN A 105 -14.44 -5.31 14.78
CA GLN A 105 -15.40 -5.45 13.67
C GLN A 105 -14.76 -5.26 12.29
N PHE A 106 -13.75 -4.40 12.20
CA PHE A 106 -12.99 -4.20 10.97
C PHE A 106 -11.54 -3.83 11.29
N CYS A 107 -10.66 -3.91 10.30
CA CYS A 107 -9.25 -3.59 10.49
C CYS A 107 -8.63 -2.84 9.32
N ASP A 108 -7.73 -1.93 9.67
CA ASP A 108 -6.69 -1.44 8.78
C ASP A 108 -5.59 -2.50 8.70
N SER A 109 -5.26 -2.97 7.50
CA SER A 109 -4.18 -3.95 7.28
C SER A 109 -3.13 -3.35 6.34
N ASN A 110 -1.91 -3.23 6.85
CA ASN A 110 -0.80 -2.60 6.14
C ASN A 110 0.38 -3.56 6.06
N TYR A 111 1.06 -3.56 4.92
CA TYR A 111 2.42 -4.05 4.81
C TYR A 111 3.43 -3.00 5.24
N ILE A 112 4.48 -3.44 5.93
CA ILE A 112 5.72 -2.72 6.13
C ILE A 112 6.77 -3.36 5.23
N VAL A 113 7.27 -2.63 4.24
CA VAL A 113 8.34 -3.09 3.36
C VAL A 113 9.61 -2.34 3.70
N LEU A 114 10.59 -3.05 4.27
CA LEU A 114 11.93 -2.56 4.50
C LEU A 114 12.86 -3.08 3.40
N PHE A 115 13.69 -2.21 2.84
CA PHE A 115 14.56 -2.59 1.72
C PHE A 115 15.90 -1.85 1.72
N GLU A 116 16.90 -2.44 1.08
CA GLU A 116 18.24 -1.87 0.91
C GLU A 116 18.67 -1.87 -0.56
N LYS A 117 19.37 -0.82 -1.01
CA LYS A 117 19.88 -0.74 -2.40
C LYS A 117 21.15 -1.53 -2.64
#